data_AF-A0A4S8YDS5-F1
#
_entry.id   AF-A0A4S8YDS5-F1
#
_cell.length_a   1.000
_cell.length_b   1.000
_cell.length_c   1.000
_cell.angle_alpha   90.00
_cell.angle_beta   90.00
_cell.angle_gamma   90.00
#
_symmetry.space_group_name_H-M   'P 1'
#
loop_
_entity.id
_entity.type
_entity.pdbx_description
1 polymer ?
#
loop_
_entity_poly.entity_id
_entity_poly.type
_entity_poly.pdbx_seq_one_letter_code
_entity_poly.pdbx_strand_id
1 'polypeptide(L)'
;MDPSICAPGVPRRGEVTERDGFIKDVNDLCALVNQWIEHIPDFPRDHTPTILNLWAASGDEQRMKNAGIDMAQTFWRMVDIQPIARQLRPNGVLASKPAGSYHKLIEASREFGLRMTTQSALDQVAVGAGQHFVRTESFPVQHNAQDDAFNTVKLTVTMIKEGSPVWPPKGPNVRIFAVDFEGCVYPIHRHPVRGSKYPHYISEWGFAYIDTDTIRAHPDDWHLYITTGHAVVHEHYDHHPDFPTCRNMNINDGRRASYPRNNTSSGPSGTKKELRIFDEQGTRLEVYMSPDTEIIRKRACCAWLLRNIPKMAASRQGSQT
;
A
#
# COMPACT_ATOMS: atom_id res chain seq x y z
N MET A 1 -16.12 -19.30 19.50
CA MET A 1 -15.47 -18.90 18.23
C MET A 1 -16.22 -17.69 17.72
N ASP A 2 -15.58 -16.53 17.66
CA ASP A 2 -16.19 -15.29 17.20
C ASP A 2 -16.03 -15.19 15.67
N PRO A 3 -17.11 -15.19 14.87
CA PRO A 3 -17.05 -15.23 13.40
C PRO A 3 -16.87 -13.85 12.73
N SER A 4 -16.53 -12.80 13.48
CA SER A 4 -16.73 -11.41 13.04
C SER A 4 -15.61 -10.75 12.22
N ILE A 5 -14.68 -11.51 11.61
CA ILE A 5 -13.78 -10.95 10.56
C ILE A 5 -13.61 -11.98 9.42
N CYS A 6 -14.73 -12.43 8.88
CA CYS A 6 -14.78 -12.87 7.49
C CYS A 6 -15.05 -11.63 6.64
N ALA A 7 -14.20 -11.33 5.65
CA ALA A 7 -14.62 -10.39 4.62
C ALA A 7 -15.84 -10.99 3.88
N PRO A 8 -16.97 -10.26 3.75
CA PRO A 8 -17.97 -10.62 2.75
C PRO A 8 -17.27 -10.65 1.38
N GLY A 9 -17.73 -11.57 0.53
CA GLY A 9 -16.98 -12.07 -0.62
C GLY A 9 -16.22 -11.03 -1.44
N VAL A 10 -15.05 -11.47 -1.94
CA VAL A 10 -14.26 -10.80 -2.98
C VAL A 10 -15.20 -10.11 -3.98
N PRO A 11 -15.06 -8.78 -4.21
CA PRO A 11 -15.83 -8.08 -5.23
C PRO A 11 -15.75 -8.87 -6.53
N ARG A 12 -16.87 -9.02 -7.23
CA ARG A 12 -16.84 -9.60 -8.58
C ARG A 12 -15.87 -8.78 -9.41
N ARG A 13 -14.92 -9.44 -10.10
CA ARG A 13 -14.07 -8.78 -11.11
C ARG A 13 -14.98 -8.01 -12.07
N GLY A 14 -14.92 -6.68 -12.04
CA GLY A 14 -15.56 -5.81 -13.03
C GLY A 14 -16.70 -4.90 -12.54
N GLU A 15 -17.12 -4.92 -11.27
CA GLU A 15 -18.06 -3.91 -10.76
C GLU A 15 -17.29 -2.73 -10.17
N VAL A 16 -17.02 -1.73 -11.02
CA VAL A 16 -16.64 -0.38 -10.57
C VAL A 16 -17.92 0.42 -10.44
N THR A 17 -18.48 0.48 -9.23
CA THR A 17 -19.46 1.50 -8.89
C THR A 17 -18.74 2.86 -8.89
N GLU A 18 -19.41 3.92 -9.36
CA GLU A 18 -18.93 5.28 -9.14
C GLU A 18 -18.73 5.47 -7.63
N ARG A 19 -17.47 5.47 -7.19
CA ARG A 19 -17.14 5.65 -5.78
C ARG A 19 -17.26 7.12 -5.41
N ASP A 20 -18.22 7.42 -4.55
CA ASP A 20 -18.42 8.76 -3.99
C ASP A 20 -17.16 9.21 -3.21
N GLY A 21 -16.74 10.46 -3.42
CA GLY A 21 -15.67 11.12 -2.66
C GLY A 21 -14.22 10.85 -3.09
N PHE A 22 -13.97 9.97 -4.07
CA PHE A 22 -12.63 9.76 -4.63
C PHE A 22 -12.37 10.67 -5.84
N ILE A 23 -11.27 11.42 -5.80
CA ILE A 23 -10.70 12.11 -6.95
C ILE A 23 -10.15 11.05 -7.92
N LYS A 24 -10.49 11.18 -9.20
CA LYS A 24 -10.11 10.23 -10.27
C LYS A 24 -9.55 10.94 -11.51
N ASP A 25 -9.42 12.26 -11.45
CA ASP A 25 -8.96 13.11 -12.54
C ASP A 25 -7.59 13.73 -12.22
N VAL A 26 -6.71 13.79 -13.22
CA VAL A 26 -5.38 14.37 -13.07
C VAL A 26 -5.43 15.86 -12.76
N ASN A 27 -6.38 16.62 -13.35
CA ASN A 27 -6.47 18.06 -13.14
C ASN A 27 -6.91 18.36 -11.72
N ASP A 28 -7.87 17.61 -11.19
CA ASP A 28 -8.33 17.74 -9.80
C ASP A 28 -7.21 17.39 -8.80
N LEU A 29 -6.44 16.33 -9.07
CA LEU A 29 -5.27 15.98 -8.26
C LEU A 29 -4.20 17.08 -8.30
N CYS A 30 -3.89 17.62 -9.48
CA CYS A 30 -2.91 18.70 -9.63
C CYS A 30 -3.40 20.01 -9.00
N ALA A 31 -4.69 20.33 -9.12
CA ALA A 31 -5.32 21.47 -8.48
C ALA A 31 -5.19 21.38 -6.96
N LEU A 32 -5.43 20.20 -6.38
CA LEU A 32 -5.36 19.96 -4.94
C LEU A 32 -4.00 20.33 -4.32
N VAL A 33 -2.91 20.06 -5.04
CA VAL A 33 -1.54 20.30 -4.54
C VAL A 33 -0.96 21.66 -4.97
N ASN A 34 -1.61 22.38 -5.88
CA ASN A 34 -1.14 23.66 -6.42
C ASN A 34 -2.01 24.86 -6.06
N GLN A 35 -3.29 24.67 -5.80
CA GLN A 35 -4.19 25.77 -5.45
C GLN A 35 -3.98 26.17 -3.98
N TRP A 36 -3.83 27.47 -3.76
CA TRP A 36 -3.81 28.05 -2.42
C TRP A 36 -5.22 27.99 -1.83
N ILE A 37 -5.47 26.97 -1.03
CA ILE A 37 -6.62 26.95 -0.13
C ILE A 37 -6.12 27.59 1.17
N GLU A 38 -6.29 28.91 1.31
CA GLU A 38 -5.89 29.66 2.52
C GLU A 38 -6.51 29.11 3.80
N HIS A 39 -7.66 28.43 3.66
CA HIS A 39 -8.35 27.78 4.75
C HIS A 39 -9.09 26.55 4.22
N ILE A 40 -8.73 25.37 4.72
CA ILE A 40 -9.58 24.19 4.58
C ILE A 40 -10.57 24.27 5.75
N PRO A 41 -11.87 24.53 5.50
CA PRO A 41 -12.86 24.49 6.56
C PRO A 41 -12.77 23.16 7.30
N ASP A 42 -12.83 23.22 8.63
CA ASP A 42 -12.77 22.04 9.53
C ASP A 42 -11.43 21.30 9.63
N PHE A 43 -10.36 21.74 8.94
CA PHE A 43 -9.03 21.17 9.14
C PHE A 43 -8.24 21.96 10.20
N PRO A 44 -7.68 21.32 11.25
CA PRO A 44 -6.90 22.01 12.27
C PRO A 44 -5.70 22.75 11.65
N ARG A 45 -5.49 24.02 12.05
CA ARG A 45 -4.41 24.87 11.50
C ARG A 45 -3.00 24.34 11.75
N ASP A 46 -2.81 23.50 12.76
CA ASP A 46 -1.48 23.01 13.16
C ASP A 46 -1.09 21.68 12.47
N HIS A 47 -1.78 21.32 11.38
CA HIS A 47 -1.75 19.97 10.82
C HIS A 47 -1.57 19.97 9.31
N THR A 48 -0.81 19.03 8.79
CA THR A 48 -0.66 18.83 7.35
C THR A 48 -1.87 18.06 6.79
N PRO A 49 -2.70 18.66 5.91
CA PRO A 49 -3.79 17.98 5.24
C PRO A 49 -3.29 16.73 4.52
N THR A 50 -3.91 15.58 4.79
CA THR A 50 -3.45 14.29 4.26
C THR A 50 -4.38 13.79 3.17
N ILE A 51 -3.80 13.49 2.01
CA ILE A 51 -4.44 12.94 0.83
C ILE A 51 -4.16 11.44 0.81
N LEU A 52 -5.19 10.61 0.96
CA LEU A 52 -5.09 9.17 0.82
C LEU A 52 -5.09 8.79 -0.66
N ASN A 53 -4.03 8.13 -1.11
CA ASN A 53 -3.86 7.62 -2.46
C ASN A 53 -3.94 6.11 -2.43
N LEU A 54 -4.85 5.55 -3.23
CA LEU A 54 -5.05 4.12 -3.35
C LEU A 54 -4.97 3.70 -4.82
N TRP A 55 -4.33 2.57 -5.08
CA TRP A 55 -4.34 1.95 -6.40
C TRP A 55 -5.53 1.00 -6.51
N ALA A 56 -6.48 1.28 -7.43
CA ALA A 56 -7.66 0.43 -7.63
C ALA A 56 -8.48 0.26 -6.33
N ALA A 57 -8.85 1.38 -5.72
CA ALA A 57 -9.13 1.50 -4.29
C ALA A 57 -10.18 0.58 -3.64
N SER A 58 -11.01 -0.17 -4.38
CA SER A 58 -12.12 -0.94 -3.80
C SER A 58 -11.67 -2.01 -2.81
N GLY A 59 -10.54 -2.66 -3.07
CA GLY A 59 -9.98 -3.67 -2.17
C GLY A 59 -9.58 -3.05 -0.84
N ASP A 60 -8.76 -1.99 -0.90
CA ASP A 60 -8.18 -1.36 0.29
C ASP A 60 -9.19 -0.51 1.05
N GLU A 61 -10.14 0.13 0.36
CA GLU A 61 -11.28 0.79 0.97
C GLU A 61 -12.09 -0.20 1.84
N GLN A 62 -12.42 -1.38 1.30
CA GLN A 62 -13.17 -2.37 2.07
C GLN A 62 -12.35 -2.89 3.25
N ARG A 63 -11.03 -3.06 3.10
CA ARG A 63 -10.13 -3.47 4.19
C ARG A 63 -10.05 -2.42 5.30
N MET A 64 -9.96 -1.14 4.94
CA MET A 64 -10.00 -0.01 5.86
C MET A 64 -11.32 0.04 6.64
N LYS A 65 -12.45 -0.09 5.93
CA LYS A 65 -13.79 -0.17 6.55
C LYS A 65 -13.89 -1.34 7.53
N ASN A 66 -13.42 -2.52 7.12
CA ASN A 66 -13.42 -3.72 7.98
C ASN A 66 -12.51 -3.58 9.20
N ALA A 67 -11.46 -2.77 9.11
CA ALA A 67 -10.59 -2.44 10.24
C ALA A 67 -11.17 -1.34 11.16
N GLY A 68 -12.37 -0.83 10.85
CA GLY A 68 -13.03 0.22 11.63
C GLY A 68 -12.47 1.61 11.37
N ILE A 69 -11.82 1.84 10.23
CA ILE A 69 -11.26 3.16 9.88
C ILE A 69 -12.27 3.91 9.03
N ASP A 70 -12.78 5.01 9.57
CA ASP A 70 -13.54 5.99 8.79
C ASP A 70 -12.57 6.87 8.00
N MET A 71 -12.39 6.55 6.72
CA MET A 71 -11.47 7.26 5.84
C MET A 71 -11.88 8.72 5.62
N ALA A 72 -13.18 9.02 5.59
CA ALA A 72 -13.67 10.39 5.38
C ALA A 72 -13.41 11.27 6.60
N GLN A 73 -13.40 10.70 7.80
CA GLN A 73 -12.97 11.40 9.03
C GLN A 73 -11.45 11.44 9.21
N THR A 74 -10.71 10.50 8.60
CA THR A 74 -9.27 10.37 8.81
C THR A 74 -8.45 11.19 7.81
N PHE A 75 -8.92 11.29 6.56
CA PHE A 75 -8.17 11.90 5.46
C PHE A 75 -8.92 13.10 4.89
N TRP A 76 -8.17 14.14 4.51
CA TRP A 76 -8.75 15.35 3.93
C TRP A 76 -9.37 15.07 2.56
N ARG A 77 -8.68 14.27 1.73
CA ARG A 77 -9.15 13.83 0.41
C ARG A 77 -8.70 12.41 0.14
N MET A 78 -9.42 11.75 -0.76
CA MET A 78 -9.11 10.41 -1.22
C MET A 78 -8.96 10.41 -2.74
N VAL A 79 -7.99 9.68 -3.26
CA VAL A 79 -7.62 9.62 -4.68
C VAL A 79 -7.52 8.16 -5.10
N ASP A 80 -8.20 7.79 -6.17
CA ASP A 80 -7.96 6.52 -6.86
C ASP A 80 -7.03 6.82 -8.03
N ILE A 81 -5.79 6.36 -7.93
CA ILE A 81 -4.74 6.76 -8.86
C ILE A 81 -4.73 5.92 -10.15
N GLN A 82 -5.47 4.81 -10.18
CA GLN A 82 -5.53 3.94 -11.35
C GLN A 82 -6.26 4.59 -12.56
N PRO A 83 -7.42 5.27 -12.39
CA PRO A 83 -8.02 6.08 -13.45
C PRO A 83 -7.09 7.20 -13.95
N ILE A 84 -6.39 7.89 -13.05
CA ILE A 84 -5.46 8.98 -13.39
C ILE A 84 -4.31 8.46 -14.26
N ALA A 85 -3.73 7.31 -13.90
CA ALA A 85 -2.68 6.68 -14.69
C ALA A 85 -3.16 6.34 -16.12
N ARG A 86 -4.43 5.90 -16.28
CA ARG A 86 -5.04 5.66 -17.60
C ARG A 86 -5.21 6.96 -18.40
N GLN A 87 -5.62 8.05 -17.75
CA GLN A 87 -5.78 9.36 -18.42
C GLN A 87 -4.45 9.87 -18.98
N LEU A 88 -3.37 9.75 -18.18
CA LEU A 88 -2.02 10.20 -18.57
C LEU A 88 -1.31 9.26 -19.56
N ARG A 89 -1.86 8.06 -19.79
CA ARG A 89 -1.33 7.07 -20.74
C ARG A 89 -2.46 6.53 -21.63
N PRO A 90 -3.08 7.38 -22.48
CA PRO A 90 -4.26 7.00 -23.27
C PRO A 90 -3.98 5.92 -24.34
N ASN A 91 -2.71 5.71 -24.69
CA ASN A 91 -2.26 4.67 -25.61
C ASN A 91 -1.46 3.56 -24.91
N GLY A 92 -1.43 3.56 -23.57
CA GLY A 92 -0.71 2.58 -22.77
C GLY A 92 -1.42 1.22 -22.70
N VAL A 93 -0.73 0.23 -22.14
CA VAL A 93 -1.28 -1.08 -21.76
C VAL A 93 -2.43 -0.92 -20.76
N LEU A 94 -2.38 0.14 -19.95
CA LEU A 94 -3.50 0.49 -19.06
C LEU A 94 -4.75 0.92 -19.85
N ALA A 95 -4.61 1.79 -20.85
CA ALA A 95 -5.74 2.27 -21.62
C ALA A 95 -6.29 1.21 -22.58
N SER A 96 -5.47 0.24 -23.01
CA SER A 96 -5.88 -0.81 -23.93
C SER A 96 -6.82 -1.87 -23.32
N LYS A 97 -7.02 -1.90 -22.00
CA LYS A 97 -7.97 -2.82 -21.36
C LYS A 97 -9.36 -2.17 -21.19
N PRO A 98 -10.45 -2.97 -21.15
CA PRO A 98 -11.80 -2.44 -20.99
C PRO A 98 -11.93 -1.46 -19.82
N ALA A 99 -12.82 -0.48 -19.96
CA ALA A 99 -13.18 0.41 -18.86
C ALA A 99 -13.62 -0.41 -17.63
N GLY A 100 -13.18 0.00 -16.44
CA GLY A 100 -13.45 -0.73 -15.19
C GLY A 100 -12.58 -1.97 -14.93
N SER A 101 -11.63 -2.30 -15.81
CA SER A 101 -10.68 -3.40 -15.56
C SER A 101 -9.69 -3.09 -14.44
N TYR A 102 -9.38 -4.10 -13.62
CA TYR A 102 -8.26 -4.04 -12.68
C TYR A 102 -6.92 -4.13 -13.44
N HIS A 103 -5.97 -3.30 -13.04
CA HIS A 103 -4.62 -3.22 -13.59
C HIS A 103 -3.61 -3.42 -12.48
N LYS A 104 -2.47 -4.05 -12.78
CA LYS A 104 -1.44 -4.25 -11.78
C LYS A 104 -0.63 -2.95 -11.61
N LEU A 105 -0.32 -2.56 -10.38
CA LEU A 105 0.52 -1.40 -10.08
C LEU A 105 1.87 -1.47 -10.81
N ILE A 106 2.49 -2.66 -10.88
CA ILE A 106 3.75 -2.89 -11.61
C ILE A 106 3.65 -2.61 -13.12
N GLU A 107 2.51 -2.86 -13.76
CA GLU A 107 2.31 -2.56 -15.18
C GLU A 107 2.25 -1.05 -15.38
N ALA A 108 1.47 -0.36 -14.56
CA ALA A 108 1.34 1.08 -14.59
C ALA A 108 2.68 1.78 -14.35
N SER A 109 3.38 1.37 -13.30
CA SER A 109 4.67 1.93 -12.90
C SER A 109 5.67 1.96 -14.05
N ARG A 110 5.72 0.89 -14.85
CA ARG A 110 6.61 0.80 -16.01
C ARG A 110 6.30 1.83 -17.09
N GLU A 111 5.02 2.17 -17.31
CA GLU A 111 4.62 3.22 -18.28
C GLU A 111 5.05 4.63 -17.84
N PHE A 112 5.38 4.80 -16.56
CA PHE A 112 5.93 6.04 -15.98
C PHE A 112 7.44 5.93 -15.71
N GLY A 113 8.13 4.94 -16.31
CA GLY A 113 9.57 4.75 -16.14
C GLY A 113 9.98 4.27 -14.73
N LEU A 114 9.01 3.90 -13.90
CA LEU A 114 9.25 3.34 -12.57
C LEU A 114 9.48 1.83 -12.64
N ARG A 115 10.39 1.33 -11.82
CA ARG A 115 10.75 -0.08 -11.76
C ARG A 115 10.25 -0.69 -10.45
N MET A 116 9.58 -1.82 -10.58
CA MET A 116 9.29 -2.75 -9.49
C MET A 116 9.80 -4.13 -9.87
N THR A 117 10.03 -4.98 -8.89
CA THR A 117 10.45 -6.38 -9.06
C THR A 117 9.42 -7.34 -8.48
N THR A 118 9.60 -8.64 -8.67
CA THR A 118 8.75 -9.69 -8.11
C THR A 118 9.57 -10.63 -7.25
N GLN A 119 8.94 -11.33 -6.30
CA GLN A 119 9.63 -12.35 -5.50
C GLN A 119 10.31 -13.42 -6.37
N SER A 120 9.66 -13.81 -7.47
CA SER A 120 10.21 -14.77 -8.43
C SER A 120 11.50 -14.28 -9.09
N ALA A 121 11.53 -13.00 -9.50
CA ALA A 121 12.73 -12.41 -10.10
C ALA A 121 13.88 -12.38 -9.09
N LEU A 122 13.59 -12.04 -7.83
CA LEU A 122 14.59 -12.08 -6.75
C LEU A 122 15.10 -13.51 -6.49
N ASP A 123 14.22 -14.50 -6.42
CA ASP A 123 14.58 -15.90 -6.19
C ASP A 123 15.46 -16.46 -7.34
N GLN A 124 15.20 -16.08 -8.59
CA GLN A 124 16.02 -16.50 -9.74
C GLN A 124 17.46 -15.94 -9.67
N VAL A 125 17.61 -14.67 -9.29
CA VAL A 125 18.93 -14.07 -9.10
C VAL A 125 19.66 -14.74 -7.94
N ALA A 126 18.95 -15.07 -6.85
CA ALA A 126 19.53 -15.74 -5.70
C ALA A 126 20.04 -17.16 -6.03
N VAL A 127 19.27 -17.95 -6.80
CA VAL A 127 19.69 -19.29 -7.25
C VAL A 127 20.95 -19.23 -8.13
N GLY A 128 21.07 -18.20 -8.97
CA GLY A 128 22.26 -17.99 -9.79
C GLY A 128 23.50 -17.54 -9.00
N ALA A 129 23.31 -16.90 -7.84
CA ALA A 129 24.38 -16.31 -7.03
C ALA A 129 24.90 -17.23 -5.89
N GLY A 130 24.27 -18.37 -5.63
CA GLY A 130 24.62 -19.28 -4.53
C GLY A 130 24.20 -18.78 -3.14
N GLN A 131 24.68 -19.40 -2.07
CA GLN A 131 24.25 -19.16 -0.67
C GLN A 131 24.53 -17.74 -0.11
N HIS A 132 25.08 -16.83 -0.92
CA HIS A 132 25.49 -15.49 -0.50
C HIS A 132 24.80 -14.36 -1.28
N PHE A 133 23.60 -14.59 -1.82
CA PHE A 133 22.86 -13.52 -2.49
C PHE A 133 22.52 -12.39 -1.50
N VAL A 134 23.22 -11.27 -1.65
CA VAL A 134 22.88 -10.00 -1.01
C VAL A 134 22.24 -9.13 -2.07
N ARG A 135 20.95 -8.82 -1.87
CA ARG A 135 20.21 -7.94 -2.75
C ARG A 135 20.80 -6.53 -2.71
N THR A 136 21.36 -6.06 -3.81
CA THR A 136 21.90 -4.70 -3.96
C THR A 136 20.91 -3.72 -4.58
N GLU A 137 19.91 -4.21 -5.31
CA GLU A 137 18.85 -3.39 -5.91
C GLU A 137 17.72 -3.08 -4.91
N SER A 138 17.33 -1.82 -4.78
CA SER A 138 16.28 -1.34 -3.87
C SER A 138 14.90 -1.18 -4.56
N PHE A 139 14.66 -1.86 -5.68
CA PHE A 139 13.38 -1.73 -6.39
C PHE A 139 12.20 -2.26 -5.55
N PRO A 140 11.10 -1.52 -5.40
CA PRO A 140 9.91 -2.00 -4.71
C PRO A 140 9.48 -3.39 -5.20
N VAL A 141 9.20 -4.30 -4.27
CA VAL A 141 8.74 -5.65 -4.58
C VAL A 141 7.22 -5.68 -4.59
N GLN A 142 6.65 -6.16 -5.69
CA GLN A 142 5.20 -6.37 -5.80
C GLN A 142 4.73 -7.36 -4.73
N HIS A 143 3.55 -7.10 -4.14
CA HIS A 143 2.96 -7.87 -3.06
C HIS A 143 3.78 -7.86 -1.76
N ASN A 144 4.37 -6.70 -1.50
CA ASN A 144 4.79 -6.28 -0.17
C ASN A 144 4.03 -5.00 0.13
N ALA A 145 3.25 -4.99 1.21
CA ALA A 145 2.36 -3.87 1.48
C ALA A 145 3.12 -2.53 1.62
N GLN A 146 4.34 -2.54 2.16
CA GLN A 146 5.14 -1.31 2.26
C GLN A 146 5.64 -0.84 0.90
N ASP A 147 6.22 -1.74 0.10
CA ASP A 147 6.78 -1.40 -1.21
C ASP A 147 5.69 -1.01 -2.23
N ASP A 148 4.50 -1.63 -2.16
CA ASP A 148 3.34 -1.24 -2.96
C ASP A 148 2.81 0.15 -2.54
N ALA A 149 2.75 0.45 -1.24
CA ALA A 149 2.41 1.80 -0.76
C ALA A 149 3.47 2.84 -1.18
N PHE A 150 4.76 2.53 -1.03
CA PHE A 150 5.87 3.39 -1.46
C PHE A 150 5.79 3.70 -2.95
N ASN A 151 5.57 2.67 -3.76
CA ASN A 151 5.50 2.83 -5.20
C ASN A 151 4.21 3.54 -5.63
N THR A 152 3.11 3.38 -4.88
CA THR A 152 1.88 4.18 -5.06
C THR A 152 2.15 5.66 -4.86
N VAL A 153 2.82 6.06 -3.76
CA VAL A 153 3.24 7.47 -3.55
C VAL A 153 4.15 7.95 -4.67
N LYS A 154 5.14 7.14 -5.06
CA LYS A 154 6.09 7.50 -6.11
C LYS A 154 5.41 7.70 -7.47
N LEU A 155 4.43 6.85 -7.78
CA LEU A 155 3.62 6.96 -8.98
C LEU A 155 2.74 8.23 -8.94
N THR A 156 2.05 8.49 -7.82
CA THR A 156 1.24 9.70 -7.65
C THR A 156 2.06 10.97 -7.89
N VAL A 157 3.23 11.09 -7.26
CA VAL A 157 4.07 12.30 -7.41
C VAL A 157 4.60 12.43 -8.84
N THR A 158 4.96 11.32 -9.50
CA THR A 158 5.34 11.32 -10.92
C THR A 158 4.18 11.80 -11.81
N MET A 159 2.95 11.34 -11.54
CA MET A 159 1.76 11.79 -12.28
C MET A 159 1.44 13.26 -12.03
N ILE A 160 1.63 13.77 -10.81
CA ILE A 160 1.53 15.21 -10.52
C ILE A 160 2.57 15.98 -11.33
N LYS A 161 3.83 15.52 -11.34
CA LYS A 161 4.93 16.16 -12.09
C LYS A 161 4.65 16.24 -13.58
N GLU A 162 4.09 15.18 -14.18
CA GLU A 162 3.77 15.13 -15.61
C GLU A 162 2.45 15.84 -15.97
N GLY A 163 1.44 15.76 -15.10
CA GLY A 163 0.11 16.32 -15.34
C GLY A 163 -0.05 17.78 -14.98
N SER A 164 0.88 18.35 -14.19
CA SER A 164 0.83 19.73 -13.73
C SER A 164 1.72 20.64 -14.59
N PRO A 165 1.25 21.83 -15.00
CA PRO A 165 2.12 22.85 -15.60
C PRO A 165 3.08 23.50 -14.59
N VAL A 166 2.92 23.18 -13.30
CA VAL A 166 3.71 23.72 -12.18
C VAL A 166 4.44 22.57 -11.47
N TRP A 167 5.78 22.66 -11.41
CA TRP A 167 6.63 21.74 -10.65
C TRP A 167 7.80 22.50 -10.00
N PRO A 168 8.15 22.23 -8.72
CA PRO A 168 7.41 21.42 -7.73
C PRO A 168 6.05 22.06 -7.36
N PRO A 169 5.15 21.33 -6.65
CA PRO A 169 3.85 21.88 -6.26
C PRO A 169 3.96 23.18 -5.47
N LYS A 170 3.16 24.20 -5.83
CA LYS A 170 3.23 25.55 -5.22
C LYS A 170 2.12 25.88 -4.20
N GLY A 171 1.17 24.96 -4.00
CA GLY A 171 0.08 25.13 -3.05
C GLY A 171 0.51 24.93 -1.58
N PRO A 172 -0.46 24.83 -0.65
CA PRO A 172 -0.18 24.58 0.76
C PRO A 172 0.62 23.29 0.96
N ASN A 173 1.27 23.17 2.12
CA ASN A 173 1.87 21.90 2.50
C ASN A 173 0.78 20.85 2.69
N VAL A 174 0.84 19.77 1.92
CA VAL A 174 -0.10 18.65 1.99
C VAL A 174 0.69 17.36 1.95
N ARG A 175 0.16 16.33 2.60
CA ARG A 175 0.76 15.01 2.68
C ARG A 175 0.14 14.10 1.63
N ILE A 176 0.98 13.54 0.77
CA ILE A 176 0.60 12.47 -0.15
C ILE A 176 0.87 11.16 0.60
N PHE A 177 -0.18 10.48 1.02
CA PHE A 177 -0.12 9.26 1.82
C PHE A 177 -0.71 8.09 1.01
N ALA A 178 -0.10 6.91 1.09
CA ALA A 178 -0.66 5.68 0.58
C ALA A 178 -0.64 4.61 1.66
N VAL A 179 -1.62 3.72 1.61
CA VAL A 179 -1.67 2.48 2.39
C VAL A 179 -1.92 1.33 1.44
N ASP A 180 -1.35 0.18 1.74
CA ASP A 180 -1.61 -1.06 1.05
C ASP A 180 -1.70 -2.22 2.06
N PHE A 181 -2.39 -3.30 1.66
CA PHE A 181 -2.66 -4.45 2.49
C PHE A 181 -2.47 -5.74 1.71
N GLU A 182 -1.61 -6.62 2.23
CA GLU A 182 -1.40 -7.93 1.62
C GLU A 182 -2.20 -9.03 2.30
N GLY A 183 -2.94 -9.76 1.47
CA GLY A 183 -3.86 -10.79 1.89
C GLY A 183 -3.22 -12.18 1.97
N CYS A 184 -3.78 -13.03 2.83
CA CYS A 184 -3.40 -14.43 2.93
C CYS A 184 -4.61 -15.34 3.12
N VAL A 185 -4.40 -16.64 2.96
CA VAL A 185 -5.35 -17.70 3.29
C VAL A 185 -4.68 -18.72 4.23
N TYR A 186 -5.49 -19.43 5.01
CA TYR A 186 -4.98 -20.58 5.77
C TYR A 186 -4.36 -21.62 4.82
N PRO A 187 -3.34 -22.37 5.26
CA PRO A 187 -2.71 -23.41 4.45
C PRO A 187 -3.69 -24.43 3.85
N ILE A 188 -4.70 -24.83 4.63
CA ILE A 188 -5.76 -25.76 4.20
C ILE A 188 -6.66 -25.21 3.07
N HIS A 189 -6.57 -23.91 2.75
CA HIS A 189 -7.39 -23.24 1.75
C HIS A 189 -6.59 -22.75 0.53
N ARG A 190 -5.29 -23.10 0.44
CA ARG A 190 -4.41 -22.70 -0.68
C ARG A 190 -4.90 -23.16 -2.04
N HIS A 191 -5.49 -24.36 -2.11
CA HIS A 191 -6.03 -24.96 -3.33
C HIS A 191 -7.56 -25.00 -3.24
N PRO A 192 -8.24 -23.88 -3.57
CA PRO A 192 -9.69 -23.83 -3.47
C PRO A 192 -10.34 -24.84 -4.42
N VAL A 193 -11.36 -25.54 -3.94
CA VAL A 193 -12.30 -26.24 -4.81
C VAL A 193 -13.00 -25.20 -5.68
N ARG A 194 -13.15 -25.47 -6.97
CA ARG A 194 -13.72 -24.53 -7.94
C ARG A 194 -15.10 -24.05 -7.47
N GLY A 195 -15.26 -22.74 -7.27
CA GLY A 195 -16.52 -22.11 -6.84
C GLY A 195 -16.67 -21.89 -5.32
N SER A 196 -15.75 -22.40 -4.50
CA SER A 196 -15.78 -22.20 -3.05
C SER A 196 -15.22 -20.82 -2.66
N LYS A 197 -15.91 -20.14 -1.75
CA LYS A 197 -15.42 -18.93 -1.07
C LYS A 197 -14.74 -19.34 0.23
N TYR A 198 -13.49 -18.93 0.42
CA TYR A 198 -12.75 -19.15 1.66
C TYR A 198 -12.46 -17.81 2.34
N PRO A 199 -12.24 -17.80 3.66
CA PRO A 199 -11.85 -16.59 4.36
C PRO A 199 -10.49 -16.08 3.86
N HIS A 200 -10.44 -14.81 3.48
CA HIS A 200 -9.19 -14.07 3.24
C HIS A 200 -8.90 -13.20 4.45
N TYR A 201 -7.64 -13.20 4.88
CA TYR A 201 -7.16 -12.43 6.02
C TYR A 201 -6.13 -11.40 5.57
N ILE A 202 -5.96 -10.31 6.32
CA ILE A 202 -4.88 -9.37 6.09
C ILE A 202 -3.66 -9.86 6.87
N SER A 203 -2.54 -10.05 6.17
CA SER A 203 -1.28 -10.52 6.74
C SER A 203 -0.21 -9.45 6.85
N GLU A 204 -0.28 -8.41 6.02
CA GLU A 204 0.64 -7.28 6.08
C GLU A 204 -0.11 -5.96 5.94
N TRP A 205 0.44 -4.95 6.60
CA TRP A 205 0.03 -3.56 6.54
C TRP A 205 1.26 -2.76 6.12
N GLY A 206 1.09 -1.87 5.16
CA GLY A 206 2.16 -0.98 4.72
C GLY A 206 1.63 0.41 4.46
N PHE A 207 2.44 1.41 4.77
CA PHE A 207 2.16 2.78 4.37
C PHE A 207 3.41 3.45 3.83
N ALA A 208 3.19 4.49 3.05
CA ALA A 208 4.21 5.44 2.67
C ALA A 208 3.65 6.85 2.58
N TYR A 209 4.48 7.86 2.79
CA TYR A 209 4.08 9.24 2.57
C TYR A 209 5.23 10.19 2.25
N ILE A 210 4.87 11.32 1.67
CA ILE A 210 5.75 12.49 1.50
C ILE A 210 4.93 13.77 1.58
N ASP A 211 5.53 14.82 2.14
CA ASP A 211 4.92 16.16 2.24
C ASP A 211 5.34 17.02 1.04
N THR A 212 4.44 17.87 0.53
CA THR A 212 4.77 18.74 -0.61
C THR A 212 5.85 19.77 -0.28
N ASP A 213 6.01 20.17 1.00
CA ASP A 213 7.18 20.95 1.44
C ASP A 213 8.49 20.19 1.24
N THR A 214 8.52 18.90 1.55
CA THR A 214 9.70 18.04 1.32
C THR A 214 10.00 17.93 -0.17
N ILE A 215 8.97 17.80 -1.02
CA ILE A 215 9.14 17.81 -2.48
C ILE A 215 9.72 19.16 -2.94
N ARG A 216 9.23 20.28 -2.41
CA ARG A 216 9.75 21.62 -2.75
C ARG A 216 11.20 21.82 -2.32
N ALA A 217 11.58 21.28 -1.16
CA ALA A 217 12.96 21.34 -0.67
C ALA A 217 13.91 20.43 -1.47
N HIS A 218 13.38 19.34 -2.04
CA HIS A 218 14.14 18.29 -2.72
C HIS A 218 13.53 17.93 -4.10
N PRO A 219 13.40 18.88 -5.05
CA PRO A 219 12.59 18.68 -6.26
C PRO A 219 13.14 17.61 -7.22
N ASP A 220 14.44 17.33 -7.15
CA ASP A 220 15.12 16.37 -8.03
C ASP A 220 15.27 14.98 -7.39
N ASP A 221 15.33 14.91 -6.06
CA ASP A 221 15.62 13.70 -5.29
C ASP A 221 14.58 13.39 -4.20
N TRP A 222 13.40 14.02 -4.24
CA TRP A 222 12.28 13.85 -3.29
C TRP A 222 11.96 12.39 -2.95
N HIS A 223 12.14 11.47 -3.89
CA HIS A 223 11.85 10.06 -3.72
C HIS A 223 12.72 9.39 -2.65
N LEU A 224 13.88 9.97 -2.30
CA LEU A 224 14.74 9.53 -1.20
C LEU A 224 14.20 9.91 0.18
N TYR A 225 13.21 10.82 0.23
CA TYR A 225 12.62 11.35 1.46
C TYR A 225 11.21 10.82 1.72
N ILE A 226 10.76 9.83 0.95
CA ILE A 226 9.49 9.13 1.22
C ILE A 226 9.67 8.34 2.52
N THR A 227 8.79 8.61 3.47
CA THR A 227 8.72 7.84 4.72
C THR A 227 7.85 6.61 4.50
N THR A 228 8.24 5.48 5.08
CA THR A 228 7.48 4.22 5.00
C THR A 228 7.28 3.59 6.37
N GLY A 229 6.35 2.66 6.47
CA GLY A 229 6.26 1.73 7.58
C GLY A 229 5.62 0.42 7.17
N HIS A 230 6.02 -0.66 7.85
CA HIS A 230 5.58 -2.01 7.56
C HIS A 230 5.24 -2.76 8.83
N ALA A 231 4.14 -3.49 8.80
CA ALA A 231 3.80 -4.42 9.85
C ALA A 231 3.28 -5.74 9.31
N VAL A 232 3.68 -6.83 9.96
CA VAL A 232 3.15 -8.18 9.73
C VAL A 232 2.18 -8.51 10.86
N VAL A 233 1.02 -9.06 10.48
CA VAL A 233 0.00 -9.50 11.42
C VAL A 233 0.42 -10.85 12.01
N HIS A 234 0.66 -10.84 13.31
CA HIS A 234 1.19 -11.97 14.07
C HIS A 234 0.39 -13.25 13.86
N GLU A 235 -0.94 -13.17 13.93
CA GLU A 235 -1.85 -14.31 13.81
C GLU A 235 -1.88 -14.93 12.41
N HIS A 236 -1.27 -14.27 11.43
CA HIS A 236 -1.33 -14.63 10.01
C HIS A 236 0.07 -14.63 9.37
N TYR A 237 1.13 -14.69 10.19
CA TYR A 237 2.51 -14.52 9.71
C TYR A 237 2.94 -15.67 8.77
N ASP A 238 2.57 -16.92 9.09
CA ASP A 238 2.90 -18.13 8.33
C ASP A 238 1.90 -18.46 7.21
N HIS A 239 0.78 -17.73 7.17
CA HIS A 239 -0.23 -17.90 6.15
C HIS A 239 0.32 -17.48 4.79
N HIS A 240 -0.08 -18.23 3.77
CA HIS A 240 0.39 -18.02 2.41
C HIS A 240 -0.66 -17.24 1.61
N PRO A 241 -0.25 -16.41 0.63
CA PRO A 241 -1.18 -15.89 -0.37
C PRO A 241 -1.92 -17.04 -1.07
N ASP A 242 -3.14 -16.77 -1.54
CA ASP A 242 -3.90 -17.76 -2.30
C ASP A 242 -3.19 -18.15 -3.61
N PHE A 243 -3.52 -19.31 -4.17
CA PHE A 243 -2.90 -19.81 -5.40
C PHE A 243 -3.03 -18.86 -6.62
N PRO A 244 -4.18 -18.20 -6.87
CA PRO A 244 -4.26 -17.13 -7.88
C PRO A 244 -3.23 -16.00 -7.68
N THR A 245 -3.05 -15.52 -6.45
CA THR A 245 -2.11 -14.46 -6.09
C THR A 245 -0.68 -14.96 -6.27
N CYS A 246 -0.37 -16.19 -5.83
CA CYS A 246 0.92 -16.84 -6.07
C CYS A 246 1.28 -16.93 -7.56
N ARG A 247 0.30 -17.31 -8.41
CA ARG A 247 0.47 -17.31 -9.87
C ARG A 247 0.72 -15.91 -10.41
N ASN A 248 0.00 -14.90 -9.93
CA ASN A 248 0.23 -13.51 -10.35
C ASN A 248 1.62 -12.99 -9.96
N MET A 249 2.18 -13.51 -8.88
CA MET A 249 3.53 -13.22 -8.37
C MET A 249 4.63 -14.10 -8.98
N ASN A 250 4.26 -15.12 -9.76
CA ASN A 250 5.16 -16.20 -10.22
C ASN A 250 5.93 -16.88 -9.06
N ILE A 251 5.32 -16.99 -7.89
CA ILE A 251 5.90 -17.71 -6.75
C ILE A 251 5.70 -19.21 -6.96
N ASN A 252 6.76 -19.99 -6.78
CA ASN A 252 6.70 -21.44 -6.85
C ASN A 252 6.05 -22.01 -5.56
N ASP A 253 4.73 -22.07 -5.54
CA ASP A 253 3.89 -22.56 -4.43
C ASP A 253 4.07 -24.07 -4.13
N GLY A 254 4.69 -24.82 -5.04
CA GLY A 254 4.84 -26.28 -4.90
C GLY A 254 5.86 -26.76 -3.84
N ARG A 255 6.57 -25.86 -3.14
CA ARG A 255 7.71 -26.24 -2.27
C ARG A 255 7.82 -25.55 -0.91
N ARG A 256 7.01 -24.53 -0.57
CA ARG A 256 7.19 -23.77 0.69
C ARG A 256 5.94 -23.81 1.57
N ALA A 257 6.14 -24.26 2.81
CA ALA A 257 5.09 -24.29 3.83
C ALA A 257 4.72 -22.88 4.35
N SER A 258 5.52 -21.85 4.09
CA SER A 258 5.28 -20.45 4.50
C SER A 258 5.67 -19.47 3.39
N TYR A 259 5.03 -18.30 3.40
CA TYR A 259 5.35 -17.22 2.46
C TYR A 259 6.64 -16.50 2.89
N PRO A 260 7.64 -16.31 2.00
CA PRO A 260 8.82 -15.55 2.33
C PRO A 260 8.45 -14.06 2.50
N ARG A 261 8.41 -13.57 3.73
CA ARG A 261 8.17 -12.16 4.09
C ARG A 261 9.43 -11.29 3.90
N ASN A 262 10.28 -11.68 2.95
CA ASN A 262 11.67 -11.26 2.81
C ASN A 262 11.81 -10.06 1.85
N ASN A 263 10.72 -9.36 1.56
CA ASN A 263 10.56 -8.57 0.33
C ASN A 263 10.61 -7.05 0.51
N THR A 264 10.54 -6.51 1.72
CA THR A 264 10.66 -5.05 1.93
C THR A 264 12.00 -4.50 1.42
N SER A 265 11.96 -3.36 0.73
CA SER A 265 13.16 -2.68 0.23
C SER A 265 13.11 -1.17 0.22
N SER A 266 11.92 -0.59 0.31
CA SER A 266 11.70 0.85 0.31
C SER A 266 11.93 1.53 1.67
N GLY A 267 12.17 0.76 2.73
CA GLY A 267 12.31 1.28 4.09
C GLY A 267 13.72 1.78 4.42
N PRO A 268 13.91 2.44 5.58
CA PRO A 268 15.22 2.92 6.03
C PRO A 268 16.31 1.83 6.09
N SER A 269 15.91 0.58 6.33
CA SER A 269 16.84 -0.55 6.33
C SER A 269 17.23 -1.02 4.93
N GLY A 270 16.54 -0.53 3.90
CA GLY A 270 16.71 -0.94 2.52
C GLY A 270 16.50 -2.44 2.37
N THR A 271 17.51 -3.13 1.84
CA THR A 271 17.50 -4.59 1.63
C THR A 271 18.02 -5.38 2.83
N LYS A 272 18.44 -4.71 3.92
CA LYS A 272 18.95 -5.38 5.13
C LYS A 272 17.88 -6.25 5.77
N LYS A 273 18.33 -7.30 6.45
CA LYS A 273 17.50 -8.28 7.14
C LYS A 273 18.15 -8.71 8.44
N GLU A 274 17.33 -9.11 9.40
CA GLU A 274 17.75 -9.66 10.67
C GLU A 274 16.84 -10.81 11.09
N LEU A 275 17.39 -11.71 11.90
CA LEU A 275 16.62 -12.78 12.54
C LEU A 275 15.84 -12.20 13.71
N ARG A 276 14.52 -12.29 13.65
CA ARG A 276 13.61 -11.95 14.74
C ARG A 276 13.00 -13.21 15.32
N ILE A 277 12.85 -13.22 16.63
CA ILE A 277 12.37 -14.37 17.39
C ILE A 277 11.20 -13.91 18.26
N PHE A 278 10.08 -14.62 18.18
CA PHE A 278 8.88 -14.33 18.97
C PHE A 278 8.12 -15.62 19.26
N ASP A 279 7.34 -15.62 20.34
CA ASP A 279 6.53 -16.77 20.75
C ASP A 279 5.08 -16.62 20.27
N GLU A 280 4.57 -17.65 19.58
CA GLU A 280 3.15 -17.77 19.25
C GLU A 280 2.61 -19.10 19.78
N GLN A 281 1.60 -19.02 20.65
CA GLN A 281 0.91 -20.20 21.21
C GLN A 281 1.88 -21.26 21.81
N GLY A 282 2.97 -20.81 22.43
CA GLY A 282 3.99 -21.69 23.01
C GLY A 282 4.99 -22.27 21.99
N THR A 283 4.91 -21.87 20.72
CA THR A 283 5.88 -22.20 19.68
C THR A 283 6.78 -20.99 19.44
N ARG A 284 8.09 -21.20 19.55
CA ARG A 284 9.10 -20.20 19.19
C ARG A 284 9.18 -20.11 17.67
N LEU A 285 9.00 -18.91 17.14
CA LEU A 285 9.06 -18.61 15.73
C LEU A 285 10.30 -17.79 15.43
N GLU A 286 11.02 -18.20 14.40
CA GLU A 286 12.22 -17.55 13.92
C GLU A 286 11.97 -17.05 12.50
N VAL A 287 11.97 -15.73 12.32
CA VAL A 287 11.62 -15.08 11.06
C VAL A 287 12.72 -14.14 10.63
N TYR A 288 13.15 -14.28 9.38
CA TYR A 288 14.12 -13.38 8.78
C TYR A 288 13.37 -12.25 8.07
N MET A 289 13.48 -11.02 8.56
CA MET A 289 12.71 -9.88 8.04
C MET A 289 13.47 -8.56 8.13
N SER A 290 12.87 -7.51 7.59
CA SER A 290 13.38 -6.15 7.69
C SER A 290 13.47 -5.69 9.16
N PRO A 291 14.57 -5.05 9.60
CA PRO A 291 14.68 -4.48 10.95
C PRO A 291 13.64 -3.40 11.27
N ASP A 292 13.05 -2.77 10.26
CA ASP A 292 12.00 -1.76 10.36
C ASP A 292 10.58 -2.35 10.30
N THR A 293 10.42 -3.66 10.14
CA THR A 293 9.09 -4.31 10.12
C THR A 293 8.60 -4.61 11.53
N GLU A 294 7.44 -4.08 11.89
CA GLU A 294 6.80 -4.41 13.18
C GLU A 294 5.99 -5.71 13.11
N ILE A 295 5.93 -6.43 14.23
CA ILE A 295 5.02 -7.57 14.39
C ILE A 295 3.90 -7.12 15.32
N ILE A 296 2.68 -7.10 14.77
CA ILE A 296 1.52 -6.58 15.50
C ILE A 296 0.43 -7.63 15.57
N ARG A 297 -0.32 -7.61 16.66
CA ARG A 297 -1.56 -8.39 16.75
C ARG A 297 -2.65 -7.77 15.91
N LYS A 298 -3.58 -8.57 15.42
CA LYS A 298 -4.75 -8.16 14.66
C LYS A 298 -5.51 -7.00 15.31
N ARG A 299 -5.73 -7.08 16.63
CA ARG A 299 -6.41 -6.03 17.42
C ARG A 299 -5.69 -4.68 17.43
N ALA A 300 -4.39 -4.66 17.14
CA ALA A 300 -3.57 -3.46 17.13
C ALA A 300 -3.40 -2.85 15.72
N CYS A 301 -3.91 -3.50 14.66
CA CYS A 301 -3.70 -3.06 13.28
C CYS A 301 -4.26 -1.66 13.00
N CYS A 302 -5.51 -1.38 13.42
CA CYS A 302 -6.11 -0.07 13.26
C CYS A 302 -5.32 1.01 14.03
N ALA A 303 -5.00 0.76 15.30
CA ALA A 303 -4.19 1.67 16.12
C ALA A 303 -2.78 1.88 15.54
N TRP A 304 -2.19 0.84 14.95
CA TRP A 304 -0.90 0.90 14.27
C TRP A 304 -0.94 1.82 13.05
N LEU A 305 -1.98 1.77 12.23
CA LEU A 305 -2.08 2.70 11.11
C LEU A 305 -2.37 4.13 11.60
N LEU A 306 -3.34 4.29 12.49
CA LEU A 306 -3.77 5.60 12.99
C LEU A 306 -2.69 6.37 13.77
N ARG A 307 -1.75 5.68 14.44
CA ARG A 307 -0.62 6.35 15.09
C ARG A 307 0.45 6.82 14.11
N ASN A 308 0.51 6.20 12.92
CA ASN A 308 1.48 6.47 11.87
C ASN A 308 0.96 7.47 10.82
N ILE A 309 -0.36 7.63 10.74
CA ILE A 309 -0.98 8.83 10.17
C ILE A 309 -0.79 9.94 11.21
N PRO A 310 -0.16 11.08 10.89
CA PRO A 310 -0.11 12.20 11.82
C PRO A 310 -1.52 12.56 12.25
N LYS A 311 -1.76 12.48 13.55
CA LYS A 311 -3.10 12.61 14.11
C LYS A 311 -3.66 13.98 13.80
N MET A 312 -4.94 14.03 13.39
CA MET A 312 -5.81 15.14 13.75
C MET A 312 -5.86 15.19 15.27
N ALA A 313 -5.42 16.28 15.90
CA ALA A 313 -5.69 16.49 17.30
C ALA A 313 -7.20 16.40 17.50
N ALA A 314 -7.63 15.60 18.47
CA ALA A 314 -9.02 15.41 18.81
C ALA A 314 -9.71 16.77 18.89
N SER A 315 -10.84 16.92 18.20
CA SER A 315 -11.82 17.93 18.61
C SER A 315 -11.99 17.74 20.12
N ARG A 316 -11.78 18.83 20.87
CA ARG A 316 -12.09 18.83 22.30
C ARG A 316 -13.52 18.32 22.42
N GLN A 317 -13.69 17.10 22.92
CA GLN A 317 -14.99 16.67 23.42
C GLN A 317 -15.43 17.78 24.36
N GLY A 318 -16.52 18.43 24.01
CA GLY A 318 -17.11 19.46 24.83
C GLY A 318 -17.33 18.88 26.20
N SER A 319 -16.56 19.37 27.17
CA SER A 319 -16.95 19.37 28.56
C SER A 319 -18.26 20.13 28.66
N GLN A 320 -19.38 19.42 28.68
CA GLN A 320 -20.60 19.92 29.27
C GLN A 320 -20.73 19.22 30.64
N THR A 321 -20.15 19.88 31.64
CA THR A 321 -20.77 19.98 32.96
C THR A 321 -21.97 20.90 32.88
#